data_AF-A0A3P7MT34-F1
#
_entry.id   AF-A0A3P7MT34-F1
#
_cell.length_a   1.000
_cell.length_b   1.000
_cell.length_c   1.000
_cell.angle_alpha   90.00
_cell.angle_beta   90.00
_cell.angle_gamma   90.00
#
_symmetry.space_group_name_H-M   'P 1'
#
loop_
_entity.id
_entity.type
_entity.pdbx_description
1 polymer ?
#
loop_
_entity_poly.entity_id
_entity_poly.type
_entity_poly.pdbx_seq_one_letter_code
_entity_poly.pdbx_strand_id
1 'polypeptide(L)'
;ENKQLPESNDSVQPVVASGRKSHVGHDPVPIPAAIGAEKVPVARAQVILPGMNCFSADTKVYTQNGEKTMKEIVVGDFVLVPVSKNQLRYERVEMFYHREPETRAKFVVLETESGRKLSLTELHLLPLGDCEQMHESTTNADIIDQWLRKSKFAYKARMGDCVFTITSNHKLQVDRIVKVGRQYLKGVYSPMTVEGSIVVDGVLASCFSQVESHFAQKLVYDFLVFLRRIFGRLMQSLDEPIQHLPTFINSIHNLGRFAVPFVKY
;
A
#
# COMPACT_ATOMS: atom_id res chain seq x y z
N GLU A 1 20.52 30.47 -64.28
CA GLU A 1 21.91 30.54 -63.77
C GLU A 1 22.06 29.47 -62.70
N ASN A 2 22.70 28.32 -62.93
CA ASN A 2 24.11 28.05 -63.27
C ASN A 2 25.07 28.24 -62.08
N LYS A 3 25.56 27.08 -61.61
CA LYS A 3 26.95 26.72 -61.23
C LYS A 3 27.43 26.82 -59.77
N GLN A 4 27.54 25.63 -59.14
CA GLN A 4 28.73 24.73 -59.16
C GLN A 4 29.44 24.49 -57.81
N LEU A 5 29.33 23.22 -57.35
CA LEU A 5 30.34 22.49 -56.56
C LEU A 5 31.68 22.39 -57.32
N PRO A 6 32.77 21.94 -56.68
CA PRO A 6 33.21 20.60 -57.06
C PRO A 6 33.66 19.69 -55.91
N GLU A 7 33.57 18.41 -56.28
CA GLU A 7 33.99 17.16 -55.66
C GLU A 7 35.54 17.01 -55.63
N SER A 8 36.08 16.05 -54.86
CA SER A 8 36.45 14.72 -55.40
C SER A 8 37.35 13.88 -54.45
N ASN A 9 36.95 12.62 -54.35
CA ASN A 9 37.62 11.39 -53.92
C ASN A 9 39.13 11.26 -54.23
N ASP A 10 39.85 10.39 -53.49
CA ASP A 10 40.29 9.11 -54.06
C ASP A 10 40.83 8.07 -53.06
N SER A 11 41.03 6.86 -53.57
CA SER A 11 40.79 5.55 -52.97
C SER A 11 42.02 4.61 -52.97
N VAL A 12 42.09 3.70 -51.99
CA VAL A 12 42.45 2.25 -52.05
C VAL A 12 43.85 1.74 -52.52
N GLN A 13 44.57 1.08 -51.56
CA GLN A 13 45.38 -0.20 -51.54
C GLN A 13 46.44 -0.50 -52.66
N PRO A 14 47.21 -1.64 -52.71
CA PRO A 14 47.42 -2.81 -51.83
C PRO A 14 48.90 -3.29 -51.63
N VAL A 15 49.19 -4.27 -50.75
CA VAL A 15 50.33 -5.23 -50.91
C VAL A 15 49.97 -6.63 -50.36
N VAL A 16 50.51 -7.66 -51.02
CA VAL A 16 50.08 -9.06 -51.15
C VAL A 16 50.83 -10.06 -50.22
N ALA A 17 50.07 -11.10 -49.83
CA ALA A 17 50.32 -12.48 -49.36
C ALA A 17 51.73 -13.09 -49.11
N SER A 18 51.81 -14.00 -48.11
CA SER A 18 52.19 -15.43 -48.30
C SER A 18 52.20 -16.26 -46.99
N GLY A 19 51.57 -17.46 -47.00
CA GLY A 19 52.24 -18.71 -46.58
C GLY A 19 52.15 -19.28 -45.14
N ARG A 20 51.09 -20.07 -44.87
CA ARG A 20 51.06 -21.42 -44.21
C ARG A 20 52.21 -21.87 -43.26
N LYS A 21 51.89 -22.25 -42.00
CA LYS A 21 51.80 -23.65 -41.49
C LYS A 21 51.59 -23.72 -39.96
N SER A 22 50.91 -24.80 -39.57
CA SER A 22 50.48 -25.29 -38.26
C SER A 22 51.59 -25.58 -37.23
N HIS A 23 51.32 -25.33 -35.94
CA HIS A 23 51.37 -26.38 -34.90
C HIS A 23 50.68 -25.96 -33.59
N VAL A 24 49.91 -26.89 -33.05
CA VAL A 24 49.21 -26.84 -31.75
C VAL A 24 50.23 -27.11 -30.63
N GLY A 25 50.24 -26.26 -29.61
CA GLY A 25 50.92 -26.47 -28.32
C GLY A 25 50.14 -25.74 -27.24
N HIS A 26 49.67 -26.48 -26.23
CA HIS A 26 48.97 -25.95 -25.06
C HIS A 26 50.00 -25.52 -24.01
N ASP A 27 49.98 -24.25 -23.60
CA ASP A 27 50.60 -23.78 -22.36
C ASP A 27 49.55 -23.00 -21.53
N PRO A 28 49.56 -23.13 -20.19
CA PRO A 28 48.48 -22.62 -19.33
C PRO A 28 48.56 -21.11 -19.14
N VAL A 29 47.40 -20.45 -19.18
CA VAL A 29 47.26 -18.99 -18.99
C VAL A 29 47.41 -18.62 -17.50
N PRO A 30 48.24 -17.62 -17.13
CA PRO A 30 48.30 -17.09 -15.76
C PRO A 30 47.07 -16.24 -15.42
N ILE A 31 46.54 -16.43 -14.21
CA ILE A 31 45.40 -15.68 -13.65
C ILE A 31 45.87 -14.28 -13.21
N PRO A 32 45.27 -13.16 -13.69
CA PRO A 32 45.57 -11.83 -13.21
C PRO A 32 44.95 -11.56 -11.83
N ALA A 33 45.74 -10.91 -10.98
CA ALA A 33 45.46 -10.57 -9.59
C ALA A 33 44.24 -9.64 -9.39
N ALA A 34 43.61 -9.80 -8.23
CA ALA A 34 42.39 -9.14 -7.79
C ALA A 34 42.46 -7.60 -7.80
N ILE A 35 41.45 -6.98 -8.41
CA ILE A 35 41.20 -5.54 -8.40
C ILE A 35 40.30 -5.22 -7.20
N GLY A 36 40.73 -4.28 -6.36
CA GLY A 36 40.05 -3.89 -5.12
C GLY A 36 38.63 -3.39 -5.37
N ALA A 37 37.70 -3.85 -4.53
CA ALA A 37 36.31 -3.43 -4.55
C ALA A 37 36.16 -1.99 -4.06
N GLU A 38 35.96 -1.06 -5.00
CA GLU A 38 35.50 0.28 -4.72
C GLU A 38 34.04 0.22 -4.25
N LYS A 39 33.76 0.70 -3.03
CA LYS A 39 32.43 0.68 -2.43
C LYS A 39 31.53 1.70 -3.13
N VAL A 40 30.78 1.24 -4.13
CA VAL A 40 29.66 1.99 -4.71
C VAL A 40 28.58 2.20 -3.63
N PRO A 41 28.08 3.42 -3.41
CA PRO A 41 27.02 3.64 -2.43
C PRO A 41 25.75 2.93 -2.93
N VAL A 42 25.25 1.99 -2.13
CA VAL A 42 23.97 1.33 -2.38
C VAL A 42 22.87 2.39 -2.24
N ALA A 43 22.39 2.90 -3.38
CA ALA A 43 21.17 3.68 -3.42
C ALA A 43 20.07 2.87 -2.73
N ARG A 44 19.50 3.40 -1.64
CA ARG A 44 18.37 2.79 -0.94
C ARG A 44 17.28 2.51 -1.97
N ALA A 45 17.05 1.23 -2.26
CA ALA A 45 16.06 0.79 -3.22
C ALA A 45 14.71 1.42 -2.86
N GLN A 46 14.14 2.19 -3.79
CA GLN A 46 12.76 2.64 -3.69
C GLN A 46 11.91 1.39 -3.89
N VAL A 47 11.42 0.83 -2.79
CA VAL A 47 10.62 -0.39 -2.88
C VAL A 47 9.25 -0.01 -3.43
N ILE A 48 9.01 -0.34 -4.71
CA ILE A 48 7.64 -0.42 -5.24
C ILE A 48 7.06 -1.68 -4.61
N LEU A 49 6.41 -1.53 -3.45
CA LEU A 49 5.73 -2.63 -2.76
C LEU A 49 4.38 -2.84 -3.45
N PRO A 50 4.18 -3.90 -4.25
CA PRO A 50 2.86 -4.18 -4.83
C PRO A 50 1.87 -4.48 -3.70
N GLY A 51 0.73 -3.78 -3.69
CA GLY A 51 -0.41 -4.12 -2.81
C GLY A 51 -0.46 -3.44 -1.44
N MET A 52 0.26 -2.35 -1.18
CA MET A 52 0.16 -1.67 0.13
C MET A 52 -1.04 -0.73 0.24
N ASN A 53 -1.87 -0.97 1.26
CA ASN A 53 -2.90 -0.06 1.77
C ASN A 53 -2.39 0.57 3.05
N CYS A 54 -1.71 1.71 2.97
CA CYS A 54 -1.05 2.30 4.13
C CYS A 54 -1.24 3.81 4.20
N PHE A 55 -1.15 4.31 5.42
CA PHE A 55 -1.00 5.72 5.78
C PHE A 55 0.46 6.05 6.03
N SER A 56 0.78 7.34 5.96
CA SER A 56 2.11 7.85 6.25
C SER A 56 2.35 7.94 7.76
N ALA A 57 3.62 8.03 8.19
CA ALA A 57 3.96 8.17 9.61
C ALA A 57 3.30 9.36 10.31
N ASP A 58 3.11 10.47 9.59
CA ASP A 58 2.62 11.73 10.13
C ASP A 58 1.10 11.91 9.97
N THR A 59 0.41 10.94 9.34
CA THR A 59 -1.05 10.91 9.29
C THR A 59 -1.62 10.88 10.71
N LYS A 60 -2.60 11.74 10.99
CA LYS A 60 -3.16 11.92 12.34
C LYS A 60 -4.45 11.13 12.50
N VAL A 61 -4.67 10.62 13.71
CA VAL A 61 -5.93 10.02 14.16
C VAL A 61 -6.35 10.64 15.48
N TYR A 62 -7.65 10.64 15.74
CA TYR A 62 -8.18 11.05 17.02
C TYR A 62 -8.28 9.84 17.95
N THR A 63 -7.72 9.96 19.14
CA THR A 63 -7.85 8.97 20.21
C THR A 63 -8.63 9.55 21.39
N GLN A 64 -8.97 8.71 22.37
CA GLN A 64 -9.62 9.18 23.61
C GLN A 64 -8.75 10.20 24.38
N ASN A 65 -7.43 10.16 24.18
CA ASN A 65 -6.47 11.02 24.86
C ASN A 65 -6.00 12.19 23.98
N GLY A 66 -6.69 12.46 22.88
CA GLY A 66 -6.33 13.50 21.92
C GLY A 66 -5.77 12.95 20.61
N GLU A 67 -5.19 13.83 19.81
CA GLU A 67 -4.64 13.48 18.50
C GLU A 67 -3.30 12.75 18.64
N LYS A 68 -3.12 11.70 17.84
CA LYS A 68 -1.86 10.96 17.69
C LYS A 68 -1.55 10.79 16.21
N THR A 69 -0.27 10.72 15.88
CA THR A 69 0.18 10.33 14.54
C THR A 69 0.24 8.81 14.39
N MET A 70 0.21 8.28 13.16
CA MET A 70 0.27 6.84 12.90
C MET A 70 1.50 6.15 13.48
N LYS A 71 2.64 6.85 13.57
CA LYS A 71 3.85 6.32 14.21
C LYS A 71 3.71 6.18 15.73
N GLU A 72 2.88 7.00 16.37
CA GLU A 72 2.63 7.01 17.82
C GLU A 72 1.54 6.03 18.25
N ILE A 73 0.67 5.63 17.32
CA ILE A 73 -0.38 4.64 17.59
C ILE A 73 0.25 3.28 17.87
N VAL A 74 -0.27 2.62 18.90
CA VAL A 74 0.07 1.25 19.27
C VAL A 74 -1.18 0.36 19.30
N VAL A 75 -0.98 -0.95 19.18
CA VAL A 75 -2.07 -1.92 19.35
C VAL A 75 -2.69 -1.74 20.74
N GLY A 76 -4.01 -1.67 20.79
CA GLY A 76 -4.76 -1.38 22.02
C GLY A 76 -5.18 0.08 22.18
N ASP A 77 -4.59 1.03 21.44
CA ASP A 77 -5.12 2.40 21.39
C ASP A 77 -6.55 2.40 20.82
N PHE A 78 -7.39 3.30 21.30
CA PHE A 78 -8.73 3.51 20.78
C PHE A 78 -8.77 4.71 19.84
N VAL A 79 -9.12 4.49 18.59
CA VAL A 79 -9.17 5.48 17.51
C VAL A 79 -10.61 5.80 17.10
N LEU A 80 -10.83 7.01 16.62
CA LEU A 80 -12.15 7.48 16.19
C LEU A 80 -12.57 6.81 14.87
N VAL A 81 -13.76 6.21 14.87
CA VAL A 81 -14.39 5.57 13.71
C VAL A 81 -15.84 6.07 13.57
N PRO A 82 -16.36 6.28 12.36
CA PRO A 82 -17.77 6.56 12.16
C PRO A 82 -18.58 5.25 12.16
N VAL A 83 -19.60 5.18 12.99
CA VAL A 83 -20.53 4.03 13.06
C VAL A 83 -21.77 4.30 12.21
N SER A 84 -22.22 5.55 12.17
CA SER A 84 -23.30 6.02 11.30
C SER A 84 -23.12 7.50 10.99
N LYS A 85 -24.02 8.07 10.18
CA LYS A 85 -23.97 9.50 9.78
C LYS A 85 -23.73 10.47 10.95
N ASN A 86 -24.36 10.23 12.09
CA ASN A 86 -24.35 11.14 13.25
C ASN A 86 -23.72 10.49 14.49
N GLN A 87 -23.08 9.33 14.34
CA GLN A 87 -22.51 8.61 15.47
C GLN A 87 -21.07 8.23 15.18
N LEU A 88 -20.18 8.72 16.04
CA LEU A 88 -18.79 8.31 16.09
C LEU A 88 -18.57 7.46 17.34
N ARG A 89 -17.59 6.57 17.26
CA ARG A 89 -17.17 5.74 18.37
C ARG A 89 -15.65 5.68 18.42
N TYR A 90 -15.12 5.51 19.61
CA TYR A 90 -13.73 5.14 19.79
C TYR A 90 -13.61 3.62 19.80
N GLU A 91 -12.73 3.09 18.96
CA GLU A 91 -12.58 1.67 18.75
C GLU A 91 -11.12 1.24 18.80
N ARG A 92 -10.89 0.05 19.33
CA ARG A 92 -9.55 -0.48 19.54
C ARG A 92 -8.85 -0.80 18.21
N VAL A 93 -7.58 -0.42 18.11
CA VAL A 93 -6.66 -0.90 17.10
C VAL A 93 -6.22 -2.29 17.47
N GLU A 94 -6.57 -3.28 16.66
CA GLU A 94 -6.40 -4.70 16.95
C GLU A 94 -5.03 -5.22 16.49
N MET A 95 -4.55 -4.72 15.36
CA MET A 95 -3.22 -5.03 14.83
C MET A 95 -2.77 -3.98 13.82
N PHE A 96 -1.53 -4.12 13.36
CA PHE A 96 -1.03 -3.45 12.16
C PHE A 96 -0.72 -4.51 11.10
N TYR A 97 -1.32 -4.40 9.92
CA TYR A 97 -0.98 -5.27 8.79
C TYR A 97 0.40 -4.92 8.23
N HIS A 98 0.71 -3.62 8.19
CA HIS A 98 2.04 -3.09 7.88
C HIS A 98 2.44 -2.07 8.94
N ARG A 99 3.72 -2.13 9.36
CA ARG A 99 4.33 -1.15 10.27
C ARG A 99 5.83 -1.09 10.02
N GLU A 100 6.23 -0.28 9.04
CA GLU A 100 7.64 -0.14 8.64
C GLU A 100 8.06 1.33 8.70
N PRO A 101 8.62 1.79 9.84
CA PRO A 101 8.95 3.21 10.06
C PRO A 101 10.00 3.76 9.10
N GLU A 102 10.88 2.90 8.59
CA GLU A 102 12.02 3.30 7.75
C GLU A 102 11.73 3.25 6.23
N THR A 103 10.63 2.62 5.84
CA THR A 103 10.27 2.41 4.43
C THR A 103 9.79 3.71 3.80
N ARG A 104 10.35 4.07 2.65
CA ARG A 104 9.88 5.21 1.84
C ARG A 104 8.96 4.70 0.74
N ALA A 105 7.75 5.24 0.69
CA ALA A 105 6.75 4.87 -0.31
C ALA A 105 6.17 6.11 -0.98
N LYS A 106 5.54 5.90 -2.14
CA LYS A 106 4.83 6.93 -2.89
C LYS A 106 3.40 7.03 -2.36
N PHE A 107 2.99 8.23 -1.98
CA PHE A 107 1.66 8.55 -1.46
C PHE A 107 0.93 9.45 -2.45
N VAL A 108 -0.37 9.21 -2.59
CA VAL A 108 -1.34 10.17 -3.11
C VAL A 108 -1.66 11.14 -2.00
N VAL A 109 -1.60 12.43 -2.29
CA VAL A 109 -1.89 13.52 -1.35
C VAL A 109 -3.14 14.23 -1.83
N LEU A 110 -4.20 14.18 -1.04
CA LEU A 110 -5.48 14.82 -1.34
C LEU A 110 -5.63 16.04 -0.44
N GLU A 111 -5.97 17.19 -1.02
CA GLU A 111 -6.40 18.37 -0.26
C GLU A 111 -7.86 18.67 -0.60
N THR A 112 -8.68 18.91 0.43
CA THR A 112 -10.13 19.15 0.32
C THR A 112 -10.49 20.62 0.49
N GLU A 113 -11.72 21.01 0.12
CA GLU A 113 -12.23 22.38 0.29
C GLU A 113 -12.22 22.83 1.76
N SER A 114 -12.52 21.92 2.70
CA SER A 114 -12.43 22.26 4.13
C SER A 114 -11.00 22.40 4.66
N GLY A 115 -9.98 22.29 3.81
CA GLY A 115 -8.56 22.44 4.16
C GLY A 115 -7.92 21.19 4.74
N ARG A 116 -8.59 20.04 4.67
CA ARG A 116 -8.00 18.77 5.13
C ARG A 116 -7.01 18.25 4.12
N LYS A 117 -5.98 17.59 4.62
CA LYS A 117 -4.91 17.03 3.82
C LYS A 117 -4.66 15.59 4.23
N LEU A 118 -4.92 14.66 3.32
CA LEU A 118 -4.79 13.23 3.57
C LEU A 118 -3.70 12.64 2.67
N SER A 119 -2.83 11.80 3.26
CA SER A 119 -1.77 11.07 2.54
C SER A 119 -1.94 9.57 2.68
N LEU A 120 -2.13 8.88 1.55
CA LEU A 120 -2.39 7.44 1.48
C LEU A 120 -1.66 6.80 0.29
N THR A 121 -1.25 5.54 0.39
CA THR A 121 -0.61 4.83 -0.72
C THR A 121 -1.56 4.70 -1.93
N GLU A 122 -1.01 4.51 -3.12
CA GLU A 122 -1.81 4.51 -4.37
C GLU A 122 -2.97 3.49 -4.36
N LEU A 123 -2.79 2.33 -3.72
CA LEU A 123 -3.78 1.24 -3.66
C LEU A 123 -4.65 1.26 -2.40
N HIS A 124 -4.52 2.28 -1.56
CA HIS A 124 -5.37 2.41 -0.38
C HIS A 124 -6.83 2.67 -0.79
N LEU A 125 -7.78 1.97 -0.16
CA LEU A 125 -9.21 2.10 -0.46
C LEU A 125 -9.82 3.30 0.27
N LEU A 126 -10.44 4.20 -0.49
CA LEU A 126 -11.07 5.41 0.02
C LEU A 126 -12.52 5.48 -0.47
N PRO A 127 -13.49 5.77 0.42
CA PRO A 127 -14.85 6.16 0.03
C PRO A 127 -14.82 7.44 -0.82
N LEU A 128 -14.80 7.26 -2.13
CA LEU A 128 -14.55 8.30 -3.13
C LEU A 128 -15.62 8.23 -4.23
N GLY A 129 -16.26 9.36 -4.52
CA GLY A 129 -17.31 9.39 -5.53
C GLY A 129 -17.68 10.76 -6.04
N ASP A 130 -18.72 10.76 -6.87
CA ASP A 130 -19.39 11.97 -7.29
C ASP A 130 -20.08 12.64 -6.08
N CYS A 131 -19.95 13.96 -5.98
CA CYS A 131 -20.45 14.71 -4.84
C CYS A 131 -21.97 14.65 -4.70
N GLU A 132 -22.71 14.72 -5.81
CA GLU A 132 -24.18 14.70 -5.80
C GLU A 132 -24.67 13.35 -5.24
N GLN A 133 -24.12 12.25 -5.75
CA GLN A 133 -24.45 10.90 -5.26
C GLN A 133 -24.11 10.73 -3.77
N MET A 134 -22.97 11.27 -3.32
CA MET A 134 -22.59 11.22 -1.90
C MET A 134 -23.55 12.05 -1.04
N HIS A 135 -23.97 13.23 -1.50
CA HIS A 135 -24.94 14.06 -0.80
C HIS A 135 -26.34 13.41 -0.72
N GLU A 136 -26.84 12.84 -1.81
CA GLU A 136 -28.15 12.17 -1.84
C GLU A 136 -28.20 10.98 -0.88
N SER A 137 -27.13 10.17 -0.87
CA SER A 137 -27.02 9.02 0.02
C SER A 137 -26.95 9.40 1.50
N THR A 138 -26.69 10.68 1.84
CA THR A 138 -26.55 11.17 3.22
C THR A 138 -27.88 11.15 3.97
N THR A 139 -28.99 10.80 3.31
CA THR A 139 -30.28 10.56 3.96
C THR A 139 -30.37 9.20 4.66
N ASN A 140 -29.52 8.23 4.28
CA ASN A 140 -29.55 6.87 4.80
C ASN A 140 -28.70 6.69 6.08
N ALA A 141 -29.20 5.89 7.03
CA ALA A 141 -28.47 5.57 8.26
C ALA A 141 -27.16 4.78 7.99
N ASP A 142 -27.20 3.87 7.01
CA ASP A 142 -26.11 2.95 6.65
C ASP A 142 -25.17 3.51 5.57
N ILE A 143 -25.13 4.83 5.42
CA ILE A 143 -24.31 5.51 4.40
C ILE A 143 -22.82 5.11 4.48
N ILE A 144 -22.28 5.00 5.69
CA ILE A 144 -20.86 4.67 5.92
C ILE A 144 -20.53 3.32 5.29
N ASP A 145 -21.27 2.27 5.66
CA ASP A 145 -21.07 0.91 5.15
C ASP A 145 -21.26 0.81 3.64
N GLN A 146 -22.29 1.49 3.11
CA GLN A 146 -22.55 1.50 1.68
C GLN A 146 -21.36 2.07 0.89
N TRP A 147 -20.78 3.17 1.38
CA TRP A 147 -19.66 3.81 0.70
C TRP A 147 -18.31 3.17 0.98
N LEU A 148 -18.12 2.55 2.14
CA LEU A 148 -16.95 1.69 2.41
C LEU A 148 -16.91 0.54 1.40
N ARG A 149 -18.05 -0.10 1.09
CA ARG A 149 -18.14 -1.15 0.05
C ARG A 149 -17.92 -0.63 -1.37
N LYS A 150 -18.23 0.65 -1.62
CA LYS A 150 -18.00 1.33 -2.91
C LYS A 150 -16.64 2.03 -2.98
N SER A 151 -15.75 1.80 -2.01
CA SER A 151 -14.44 2.44 -1.97
C SER A 151 -13.66 2.20 -3.25
N LYS A 152 -12.88 3.19 -3.64
CA LYS A 152 -12.01 3.14 -4.82
C LYS A 152 -10.56 3.34 -4.37
N PHE A 153 -9.63 2.90 -5.20
CA PHE A 153 -8.22 3.16 -4.98
C PHE A 153 -7.90 4.66 -4.98
N ALA A 154 -7.01 5.06 -4.08
CA ALA A 154 -6.55 6.43 -3.94
C ALA A 154 -6.02 7.03 -5.26
N TYR A 155 -5.31 6.25 -6.08
CA TYR A 155 -4.79 6.75 -7.36
C TYR A 155 -5.90 7.16 -8.36
N LYS A 156 -7.13 6.69 -8.16
CA LYS A 156 -8.29 7.04 -8.99
C LYS A 156 -8.94 8.37 -8.58
N ALA A 157 -8.57 8.93 -7.44
CA ALA A 157 -9.08 10.22 -6.99
C ALA A 157 -8.73 11.32 -7.99
N ARG A 158 -9.72 12.12 -8.34
CA ARG A 158 -9.57 13.30 -9.19
C ARG A 158 -10.04 14.55 -8.47
N MET A 159 -9.53 15.69 -8.91
CA MET A 159 -10.10 16.97 -8.52
C MET A 159 -11.58 17.01 -8.91
N GLY A 160 -12.41 17.53 -8.01
CA GLY A 160 -13.86 17.58 -8.18
C GLY A 160 -14.60 16.37 -7.60
N ASP A 161 -13.94 15.22 -7.39
CA ASP A 161 -14.51 14.11 -6.62
C ASP A 161 -14.71 14.52 -5.15
N CYS A 162 -15.54 13.80 -4.43
CA CYS A 162 -15.80 14.01 -3.01
C CYS A 162 -15.37 12.82 -2.13
N VAL A 163 -15.09 13.14 -0.87
CA VAL A 163 -14.79 12.21 0.22
C VAL A 163 -15.65 12.53 1.44
N PHE A 164 -15.73 11.62 2.40
CA PHE A 164 -16.36 11.91 3.69
C PHE A 164 -15.35 12.46 4.69
N THR A 165 -15.75 13.51 5.39
CA THR A 165 -14.97 14.14 6.44
C THR A 165 -15.77 14.29 7.72
N ILE A 166 -15.08 14.41 8.85
CA ILE A 166 -15.70 14.61 10.16
C ILE A 166 -15.47 16.04 10.61
N THR A 167 -16.54 16.82 10.68
CA THR A 167 -16.53 18.21 11.19
C THR A 167 -16.14 18.27 12.67
N SER A 168 -15.75 19.46 13.16
CA SER A 168 -15.48 19.70 14.58
C SER A 168 -16.66 19.38 15.49
N ASN A 169 -17.88 19.39 14.93
CA ASN A 169 -19.11 19.00 15.63
C ASN A 169 -19.40 17.50 15.56
N HIS A 170 -18.41 16.67 15.20
CA HIS A 170 -18.51 15.21 15.09
C HIS A 170 -19.57 14.72 14.08
N LYS A 171 -19.87 15.53 13.06
CA LYS A 171 -20.82 15.17 11.99
C LYS A 171 -20.09 14.78 10.71
N LEU A 172 -20.59 13.73 10.06
CA LEU A 172 -20.18 13.34 8.72
C LEU A 172 -20.59 14.42 7.71
N GLN A 173 -19.65 14.81 6.86
CA GLN A 173 -19.84 15.77 5.79
C GLN A 173 -19.19 15.27 4.50
N VAL A 174 -19.83 15.55 3.36
CA VAL A 174 -19.23 15.37 2.04
C VAL A 174 -18.36 16.58 1.74
N ASP A 175 -17.11 16.35 1.39
CA ASP A 175 -16.10 17.38 1.15
C ASP A 175 -15.39 17.15 -0.18
N ARG A 176 -15.26 18.21 -0.97
CA ARG A 176 -14.74 18.13 -2.34
C ARG A 176 -13.22 18.17 -2.35
N ILE A 177 -12.62 17.33 -3.17
CA ILE A 177 -11.18 17.35 -3.44
C ILE A 177 -10.86 18.51 -4.37
N VAL A 178 -10.04 19.45 -3.90
CA VAL A 178 -9.58 20.60 -4.70
C VAL A 178 -8.21 20.38 -5.31
N LYS A 179 -7.43 19.42 -4.79
CA LYS A 179 -6.08 19.14 -5.28
C LYS A 179 -5.69 17.70 -5.06
N VAL A 180 -5.05 17.13 -6.07
CA VAL A 180 -4.47 15.78 -6.03
C VAL A 180 -2.99 15.91 -6.36
N GLY A 181 -2.14 15.48 -5.43
CA GLY A 181 -0.69 15.47 -5.56
C GLY A 181 -0.12 14.07 -5.32
N ARG A 182 1.19 13.94 -5.53
CA ARG A 182 1.95 12.73 -5.20
C ARG A 182 3.23 13.13 -4.48
N GLN A 183 3.58 12.41 -3.42
CA GLN A 183 4.78 12.68 -2.64
C GLN A 183 5.39 11.37 -2.12
N TYR A 184 6.72 11.32 -2.04
CA TYR A 184 7.41 10.24 -1.34
C TYR A 184 7.53 10.58 0.14
N LEU A 185 6.88 9.79 0.99
CA LEU A 185 6.91 9.95 2.45
C LEU A 185 7.59 8.74 3.09
N LYS A 186 8.08 8.93 4.31
CA LYS A 186 8.73 7.90 5.11
C LYS A 186 7.72 7.31 6.10
N GLY A 187 7.79 6.01 6.30
CA GLY A 187 6.92 5.24 7.18
C GLY A 187 5.64 4.81 6.48
N VAL A 188 5.34 3.52 6.57
CA VAL A 188 4.08 2.93 6.09
C VAL A 188 3.39 2.18 7.23
N TYR A 189 2.14 2.56 7.49
CA TYR A 189 1.34 2.06 8.60
C TYR A 189 -0.06 1.65 8.11
N SER A 190 -0.49 0.44 8.45
CA SER A 190 -1.84 -0.07 8.14
C SER A 190 -2.50 -0.60 9.40
N PRO A 191 -3.08 0.27 10.25
CA PRO A 191 -3.81 -0.16 11.44
C PRO A 191 -5.11 -0.87 11.06
N MET A 192 -5.55 -1.79 11.91
CA MET A 192 -6.79 -2.53 11.74
C MET A 192 -7.74 -2.28 12.91
N THR A 193 -8.96 -1.88 12.58
CA THR A 193 -10.11 -1.74 13.49
C THR A 193 -11.13 -2.84 13.19
N VAL A 194 -12.04 -3.12 14.12
CA VAL A 194 -13.09 -4.15 13.97
C VAL A 194 -14.12 -3.76 12.90
N GLU A 195 -14.53 -2.50 12.87
CA GLU A 195 -15.43 -1.96 11.83
C GLU A 195 -14.72 -1.82 10.47
N GLY A 196 -13.39 -1.90 10.45
CA GLY A 196 -12.62 -1.80 9.21
C GLY A 196 -12.64 -0.42 8.56
N SER A 197 -12.94 0.62 9.35
CA SER A 197 -12.84 2.02 8.98
C SER A 197 -12.10 2.82 10.05
N ILE A 198 -11.58 3.98 9.65
CA ILE A 198 -10.84 4.89 10.53
C ILE A 198 -10.97 6.34 10.05
N VAL A 199 -10.97 7.29 11.00
CA VAL A 199 -10.87 8.72 10.68
C VAL A 199 -9.40 9.15 10.76
N VAL A 200 -8.86 9.56 9.62
CA VAL A 200 -7.46 9.96 9.43
C VAL A 200 -7.37 11.35 8.82
N ASP A 201 -6.60 12.25 9.43
CA ASP A 201 -6.56 13.68 9.05
C ASP A 201 -7.97 14.30 8.92
N GLY A 202 -8.92 13.75 9.69
CA GLY A 202 -10.34 14.11 9.67
C GLY A 202 -11.14 13.64 8.45
N VAL A 203 -10.60 12.72 7.66
CA VAL A 203 -11.23 12.07 6.50
C VAL A 203 -11.51 10.60 6.85
N LEU A 204 -12.66 10.08 6.41
CA LEU A 204 -12.99 8.67 6.54
C LEU A 204 -12.19 7.85 5.52
N ALA A 205 -11.48 6.82 5.99
CA ALA A 205 -10.76 5.86 5.17
C ALA A 205 -11.12 4.42 5.54
N SER A 206 -10.95 3.50 4.57
CA SER A 206 -11.08 2.07 4.80
C SER A 206 -9.79 1.53 5.41
N CYS A 207 -9.89 0.62 6.37
CA CYS A 207 -8.73 -0.10 6.89
C CYS A 207 -8.41 -1.36 6.06
N PHE A 208 -9.30 -1.78 5.14
CA PHE A 208 -9.15 -3.02 4.37
C PHE A 208 -8.39 -2.85 3.04
N SER A 209 -7.78 -3.94 2.55
CA SER A 209 -7.14 -4.03 1.22
C SER A 209 -7.94 -4.82 0.19
N GLN A 210 -7.82 -4.43 -1.09
CA GLN A 210 -8.62 -4.98 -2.19
C GLN A 210 -8.34 -6.46 -2.50
N VAL A 211 -7.26 -7.05 -1.95
CA VAL A 211 -6.99 -8.50 -2.10
C VAL A 211 -7.97 -9.34 -1.29
N GLU A 212 -8.78 -8.73 -0.44
CA GLU A 212 -9.60 -9.47 0.48
C GLU A 212 -11.07 -9.12 0.30
N SER A 213 -11.86 -10.12 -0.06
CA SER A 213 -13.30 -10.09 0.10
C SER A 213 -13.59 -9.64 1.55
N HIS A 214 -14.24 -8.49 1.70
CA HIS A 214 -14.67 -7.92 3.00
C HIS A 214 -15.36 -8.95 3.91
N PHE A 215 -15.91 -10.02 3.33
CA PHE A 215 -16.50 -11.14 4.05
C PHE A 215 -15.47 -12.16 4.55
N ALA A 216 -14.46 -12.51 3.75
CA ALA A 216 -13.46 -13.51 4.10
C ALA A 216 -12.53 -13.04 5.22
N GLN A 217 -12.02 -11.79 5.14
CA GLN A 217 -11.22 -11.19 6.22
C GLN A 217 -11.99 -11.11 7.52
N LYS A 218 -13.21 -10.59 7.47
CA LYS A 218 -14.03 -10.42 8.66
C LYS A 218 -14.37 -11.77 9.26
N LEU A 219 -14.71 -12.77 8.45
CA LEU A 219 -14.91 -14.14 8.92
C LEU A 219 -13.65 -14.75 9.52
N VAL A 220 -12.49 -14.60 8.87
CA VAL A 220 -11.22 -15.13 9.37
C VAL A 220 -10.83 -14.42 10.67
N TYR A 221 -10.98 -13.11 10.75
CA TYR A 221 -10.70 -12.33 11.95
C TYR A 221 -11.67 -12.68 13.09
N ASP A 222 -12.98 -12.67 12.82
CA ASP A 222 -14.01 -13.06 13.79
C ASP A 222 -13.79 -14.50 14.27
N PHE A 223 -13.41 -15.41 13.36
CA PHE A 223 -13.02 -16.78 13.68
C PHE A 223 -11.74 -16.85 14.54
N LEU A 224 -10.70 -16.10 14.21
CA LEU A 224 -9.45 -16.06 14.98
C LEU A 224 -9.67 -15.47 16.38
N VAL A 225 -10.47 -14.41 16.51
CA VAL A 225 -10.85 -13.82 17.79
C VAL A 225 -11.70 -14.79 18.60
N PHE A 226 -12.66 -15.45 17.97
CA PHE A 226 -13.47 -16.50 18.59
C PHE A 226 -12.60 -17.66 19.10
N LEU A 227 -11.67 -18.15 18.28
CA LEU A 227 -10.72 -19.18 18.68
C LEU A 227 -9.84 -18.70 19.83
N ARG A 228 -9.27 -17.49 19.78
CA ARG A 228 -8.50 -16.94 20.91
C ARG A 228 -9.36 -16.80 22.17
N ARG A 229 -10.64 -16.49 22.06
CA ARG A 229 -11.53 -16.32 23.21
C ARG A 229 -11.93 -17.66 23.85
N ILE A 230 -12.10 -18.71 23.06
CA ILE A 230 -12.41 -20.07 23.53
C ILE A 230 -11.15 -20.78 24.05
N PHE A 231 -10.07 -20.73 23.28
CA PHE A 231 -8.84 -21.45 23.54
C PHE A 231 -7.80 -20.63 24.30
N GLY A 232 -7.97 -19.31 24.47
CA GLY A 232 -7.02 -18.46 25.21
C GLY A 232 -6.94 -18.77 26.71
N ARG A 233 -7.93 -19.47 27.29
CA ARG A 233 -7.81 -20.06 28.64
C ARG A 233 -7.02 -21.38 28.66
N LEU A 234 -6.86 -22.03 27.51
CA LEU A 234 -6.10 -23.29 27.36
C LEU A 234 -4.66 -23.04 26.84
N MET A 235 -4.46 -21.96 26.07
CA MET A 235 -3.20 -21.56 25.46
C MET A 235 -2.30 -20.70 26.38
N GLN A 236 -2.30 -20.95 27.69
CA GLN A 236 -1.22 -20.48 28.58
C GLN A 236 -0.03 -21.45 28.65
N SER A 237 -0.08 -22.58 27.93
CA SER A 237 0.96 -23.62 27.97
C SER A 237 1.88 -23.68 26.75
N LEU A 238 1.81 -22.72 25.84
CA LEU A 238 2.71 -22.64 24.67
C LEU A 238 3.31 -21.24 24.56
N ASP A 239 3.92 -20.74 25.63
CA ASP A 239 4.90 -19.66 25.53
C ASP A 239 6.23 -20.25 25.06
N GLU A 240 6.38 -20.38 23.75
CA GLU A 240 7.67 -20.27 23.10
C GLU A 240 7.51 -19.24 21.97
N PRO A 241 8.32 -18.17 21.94
CA PRO A 241 8.22 -17.14 20.92
C PRO A 241 8.67 -17.72 19.59
N ILE A 242 7.71 -18.19 18.78
CA ILE A 242 7.95 -18.58 17.39
C ILE A 242 8.20 -17.29 16.59
N GLN A 243 9.42 -16.79 16.67
CA GLN A 243 10.00 -16.01 15.58
C GLN A 243 10.11 -16.97 14.39
N HIS A 244 9.79 -16.48 13.19
CA HIS A 244 9.81 -17.20 11.91
C HIS A 244 8.54 -18.04 11.62
N LEU A 245 7.60 -17.46 10.88
CA LEU A 245 6.53 -18.22 10.23
C LEU A 245 6.54 -18.01 8.71
N PRO A 246 7.38 -18.73 7.94
CA PRO A 246 7.16 -18.94 6.52
C PRO A 246 6.61 -20.36 6.28
N THR A 247 5.44 -20.70 6.81
CA THR A 247 4.83 -22.03 6.53
C THR A 247 3.30 -22.12 6.62
N PHE A 248 2.59 -21.02 6.94
CA PHE A 248 1.12 -21.07 6.95
C PHE A 248 0.51 -20.76 5.57
N ILE A 249 1.13 -19.86 4.79
CA ILE A 249 0.61 -19.45 3.46
C ILE A 249 0.70 -20.59 2.43
N ASN A 250 1.75 -21.42 2.46
CA ASN A 250 1.86 -22.57 1.55
C ASN A 250 0.85 -23.70 1.84
N SER A 251 0.36 -23.81 3.07
CA SER A 251 -0.65 -24.83 3.42
C SER A 251 -2.04 -24.47 2.90
N ILE A 252 -2.38 -23.18 2.81
CA ILE A 252 -3.68 -22.73 2.30
C ILE A 252 -3.81 -22.94 0.79
N HIS A 253 -2.72 -22.83 0.02
CA HIS A 253 -2.75 -23.09 -1.42
C HIS A 253 -2.98 -24.57 -1.78
N ASN A 254 -2.59 -25.52 -0.92
CA ASN A 254 -2.84 -26.94 -1.14
C ASN A 254 -4.23 -27.41 -0.67
N LEU A 255 -4.83 -26.74 0.32
CA LEU A 255 -6.20 -27.06 0.78
C LEU A 255 -7.29 -26.58 -0.18
N GLY A 256 -7.02 -25.53 -0.97
CA GLY A 256 -7.95 -25.01 -1.97
C GLY A 256 -8.31 -26.00 -3.10
N ARG A 257 -7.50 -27.05 -3.32
CA ARG A 257 -7.78 -28.11 -4.32
C ARG A 257 -8.73 -29.20 -3.84
N PHE A 258 -9.00 -29.30 -2.53
CA PHE A 258 -9.84 -30.36 -1.97
C PHE A 258 -11.20 -29.90 -1.46
N ALA A 259 -11.42 -28.59 -1.30
CA ALA A 259 -12.58 -28.06 -0.58
C ALA A 259 -13.71 -27.47 -1.45
N VAL A 260 -13.64 -27.56 -2.79
CA VAL A 260 -14.72 -27.06 -3.65
C VAL A 260 -15.04 -28.00 -4.82
N PRO A 261 -15.77 -29.11 -4.61
CA PRO A 261 -16.61 -29.64 -5.67
C PRO A 261 -17.87 -28.75 -5.74
N PHE A 262 -18.39 -28.53 -6.95
CA PHE A 262 -19.63 -27.79 -7.26
C PHE A 262 -19.51 -26.26 -7.46
N VAL A 263 -18.74 -25.85 -8.46
CA VAL A 263 -19.23 -24.83 -9.41
C VAL A 263 -18.90 -25.32 -10.82
N LYS A 264 -19.91 -25.87 -11.51
CA LYS A 264 -19.82 -26.14 -12.95
C LYS A 264 -19.84 -24.80 -13.69
N TYR A 265 -18.99 -24.69 -14.71
CA TYR A 265 -18.93 -23.61 -15.70
C TYR A 265 -20.29 -23.30 -16.32
#